data_AF-A0A8H5HZP0-F1
#
_entry.id   AF-A0A8H5HZP0-F1
#
_cell.length_a   1.000
_cell.length_b   1.000
_cell.length_c   1.000
_cell.angle_alpha   90.00
_cell.angle_beta   90.00
_cell.angle_gamma   90.00
#
_symmetry.space_group_name_H-M   'P 1'
#
loop_
_entity.id
_entity.type
_entity.pdbx_description
1 polymer ?
#
loop_
_entity_poly.entity_id
_entity_poly.type
_entity_poly.pdbx_seq_one_letter_code
_entity_poly.pdbx_strand_id
1 'polypeptide(L)'
;MIVHVATYKEGESEPGYWDNIDSRTHKVSLDYYRRESVKILSMFKEGLPGAEIEKASIDEAFVDFTTPVRQVLLQRYPYLADVPPNAPNGLDTPLPTPPSIEWNANTHLIPIDPDSETADQDFRTDPPTWHDVALHIAAEMMYKVRADIANKLGYTTSAGIARNKFLAKLSASYRKPFSQAVLRNLAIPCYLKPLEFQKIRFLGGKLGDTLAKEYDVSTVADLLPISLEVFQEKLGESAIWIYEVLRGIDRSEVKEKASVNKSMMAAKALHRPITKVSDGPHWIRVLSGELALRLNDARKERPSLWPKTLTMHAGSSKAPQ
;
A
#
# COMPACT_ATOMS: atom_id res chain seq x y z
N MET A 1 23.53 -4.47 17.56
CA MET A 1 22.68 -5.37 18.38
C MET A 1 21.72 -6.08 17.44
N ILE A 2 21.78 -7.40 17.34
CA ILE A 2 20.84 -8.19 16.52
C ILE A 2 19.76 -8.68 17.47
N VAL A 3 18.50 -8.35 17.19
CA VAL A 3 17.36 -8.77 18.00
C VAL A 3 16.58 -9.81 17.19
N HIS A 4 16.49 -11.03 17.72
CA HIS A 4 15.66 -12.06 17.12
C HIS A 4 14.18 -11.76 17.37
N VAL A 5 13.31 -12.18 16.45
CA VAL A 5 11.86 -12.09 16.62
C VAL A 5 11.35 -12.94 17.79
N ALA A 6 10.26 -12.51 18.44
CA ALA A 6 9.59 -13.33 19.45
C ALA A 6 9.17 -14.70 18.87
N THR A 7 9.18 -15.73 19.71
CA THR A 7 8.80 -17.08 19.27
C THR A 7 7.85 -17.75 20.26
N TYR A 8 6.94 -18.57 19.73
CA TYR A 8 6.17 -19.55 20.48
C TYR A 8 7.05 -20.75 20.83
N LYS A 9 6.92 -21.23 22.06
CA LYS A 9 7.60 -22.42 22.60
C LYS A 9 6.54 -23.41 23.11
N GLU A 10 6.84 -24.72 23.12
CA GLU A 10 5.92 -25.69 23.72
C GLU A 10 5.59 -25.35 25.17
N GLY A 11 4.32 -25.48 25.55
CA GLY A 11 3.85 -25.26 26.92
C GLY A 11 3.55 -23.79 27.25
N GLU A 12 4.02 -22.86 26.43
CA GLU A 12 3.75 -21.43 26.61
C GLU A 12 2.46 -21.02 25.90
N SER A 13 1.66 -20.18 26.57
CA SER A 13 0.41 -19.65 26.03
C SER A 13 0.62 -18.41 25.14
N GLU A 14 1.75 -17.73 25.28
CA GLU A 14 2.08 -16.50 24.57
C GLU A 14 3.49 -16.54 23.96
N PRO A 15 3.75 -15.79 22.88
CA PRO A 15 5.09 -15.66 22.33
C PRO A 15 5.96 -14.80 23.24
N GLY A 16 7.26 -15.11 23.30
CA GLY A 16 8.24 -14.39 24.11
C GLY A 16 9.60 -14.26 23.45
N TYR A 17 10.50 -13.54 24.10
CA TYR A 17 11.93 -13.49 23.77
C TYR A 17 12.68 -14.47 24.65
N TRP A 18 13.56 -15.27 24.04
CA TRP A 18 14.25 -16.37 24.70
C TRP A 18 15.74 -16.32 24.38
N ASP A 19 16.60 -16.67 25.33
CA ASP A 19 18.05 -16.68 25.13
C ASP A 19 18.49 -17.86 24.23
N ASN A 20 17.85 -19.03 24.38
CA ASN A 20 18.23 -20.28 23.70
C ASN A 20 17.17 -20.69 22.67
N ILE A 21 17.06 -19.93 21.58
CA ILE A 21 16.09 -20.21 20.51
C ILE A 21 16.53 -21.42 19.68
N ASP A 22 15.66 -22.41 19.56
CA ASP A 22 15.88 -23.59 18.73
C ASP A 22 14.76 -23.74 17.70
N SER A 23 15.13 -23.75 16.41
CA SER A 23 14.18 -23.88 15.31
C SER A 23 13.35 -25.17 15.32
N ARG A 24 13.78 -26.19 16.08
CA ARG A 24 13.09 -27.48 16.28
C ARG A 24 11.95 -27.43 17.30
N THR A 25 11.95 -26.43 18.19
CA THR A 25 10.98 -26.32 19.28
C THR A 25 10.29 -24.96 19.33
N HIS A 26 10.84 -23.98 18.62
CA HIS A 26 10.32 -22.62 18.58
C HIS A 26 9.77 -22.26 17.21
N LYS A 27 8.67 -21.51 17.21
CA LYS A 27 8.05 -20.95 16.01
C LYS A 27 8.03 -19.43 16.10
N VAL A 28 8.49 -18.76 15.03
CA VAL A 28 8.37 -17.30 14.90
C VAL A 28 6.93 -16.82 15.12
N SER A 29 6.79 -15.81 15.97
CA SER A 29 5.58 -15.03 16.17
C SER A 29 5.76 -13.63 15.58
N LEU A 30 4.75 -13.18 14.82
CA LEU A 30 4.71 -11.80 14.32
C LEU A 30 3.70 -10.95 15.09
N ASP A 31 3.19 -11.44 16.23
CA ASP A 31 2.05 -10.82 16.90
C ASP A 31 2.37 -9.45 17.50
N TYR A 32 3.59 -9.24 17.98
CA TYR A 32 4.02 -7.92 18.43
C TYR A 32 3.99 -6.89 17.28
N TYR A 33 4.51 -7.22 16.10
CA TYR A 33 4.43 -6.33 14.93
C TYR A 33 2.98 -6.09 14.49
N ARG A 34 2.11 -7.11 14.60
CA ARG A 34 0.67 -6.96 14.29
C ARG A 34 -0.03 -6.02 15.27
N ARG A 35 0.31 -6.08 16.56
CA ARG A 35 -0.23 -5.18 17.58
C ARG A 35 0.19 -3.74 17.33
N GLU A 36 1.45 -3.50 16.99
CA GLU A 36 1.93 -2.15 16.63
C GLU A 36 1.30 -1.64 15.32
N SER A 37 1.13 -2.51 14.33
CA SER A 37 0.39 -2.24 13.10
C SER A 37 -1.04 -1.74 13.36
N VAL A 38 -1.74 -2.37 14.31
CA VAL A 38 -3.10 -1.95 14.71
C VAL A 38 -3.09 -0.56 15.36
N LYS A 39 -2.12 -0.27 16.23
CA LYS A 39 -1.98 1.07 16.86
C LYS A 39 -1.74 2.16 15.81
N ILE A 40 -0.80 1.93 14.88
CA ILE A 40 -0.51 2.87 13.79
C ILE A 40 -1.76 3.12 12.93
N LEU A 41 -2.50 2.05 12.60
CA LEU A 41 -3.73 2.18 11.82
C LEU A 41 -4.82 2.97 12.58
N SER A 42 -4.94 2.79 13.90
CA SER A 42 -5.85 3.59 14.73
C SER A 42 -5.51 5.07 14.67
N MET A 43 -4.22 5.42 14.77
CA MET A 43 -3.76 6.80 14.65
C MET A 43 -4.08 7.41 13.29
N PHE A 44 -3.97 6.64 12.19
CA PHE A 44 -4.41 7.12 10.88
C PHE A 44 -5.91 7.38 10.84
N LYS A 45 -6.74 6.48 11.39
CA LYS A 45 -8.20 6.65 11.44
C LYS A 45 -8.61 7.87 12.28
N GLU A 46 -7.97 8.08 13.41
CA GLU A 46 -8.24 9.21 14.31
C GLU A 46 -7.74 10.54 13.73
N GLY A 47 -6.54 10.53 13.11
CA GLY A 47 -5.90 11.73 12.57
C GLY A 47 -6.44 12.21 11.23
N LEU A 48 -7.18 11.35 10.51
CA LEU A 48 -7.73 11.63 9.18
C LEU A 48 -9.25 11.42 9.14
N PRO A 49 -10.04 12.25 9.84
CA PRO A 49 -11.49 12.10 9.87
C PRO A 49 -12.09 12.24 8.47
N GLY A 50 -12.99 11.32 8.12
CA GLY A 50 -13.68 11.28 6.83
C GLY A 50 -12.86 10.69 5.67
N ALA A 51 -11.60 10.29 5.90
CA ALA A 51 -10.82 9.53 4.93
C ALA A 51 -11.14 8.04 4.99
N GLU A 52 -11.19 7.38 3.83
CA GLU A 52 -11.28 5.92 3.75
C GLU A 52 -9.88 5.31 3.84
N ILE A 53 -9.70 4.25 4.62
CA ILE A 53 -8.38 3.64 4.84
C ILE A 53 -8.41 2.15 4.56
N GLU A 54 -7.65 1.71 3.56
CA GLU A 54 -7.44 0.30 3.24
C GLU A 54 -6.11 -0.20 3.80
N LYS A 55 -6.15 -1.15 4.74
CA LYS A 55 -4.94 -1.89 5.13
C LYS A 55 -4.45 -2.77 3.96
N ALA A 56 -3.23 -2.50 3.49
CA ALA A 56 -2.61 -3.22 2.37
C ALA A 56 -1.72 -4.37 2.85
N SER A 57 -0.93 -4.14 3.90
CA SER A 57 -0.03 -5.14 4.53
C SER A 57 0.01 -4.93 6.05
N ILE A 58 1.01 -5.52 6.73
CA ILE A 58 1.26 -5.26 8.15
C ILE A 58 1.75 -3.82 8.41
N ASP A 59 2.45 -3.21 7.47
CA ASP A 59 3.12 -1.92 7.61
C ASP A 59 2.69 -0.89 6.56
N GLU A 60 1.72 -1.25 5.70
CA GLU A 60 1.25 -0.40 4.61
C GLU A 60 -0.28 -0.26 4.62
N ALA A 61 -0.73 0.95 4.34
CA ALA A 61 -2.13 1.28 4.12
C ALA A 61 -2.27 2.28 2.97
N PHE A 62 -3.40 2.23 2.29
CA PHE A 62 -3.85 3.25 1.35
C PHE A 62 -4.89 4.13 2.03
N VAL A 63 -4.88 5.42 1.70
CA VAL A 63 -5.82 6.40 2.22
C VAL A 63 -6.46 7.13 1.05
N ASP A 64 -7.79 7.19 1.04
CA ASP A 64 -8.54 8.06 0.14
C ASP A 64 -8.83 9.39 0.85
N PHE A 65 -8.24 10.44 0.31
CA PHE A 65 -8.39 11.80 0.81
C PHE A 65 -9.52 12.58 0.15
N THR A 66 -10.23 12.01 -0.83
CA THR A 66 -11.14 12.74 -1.72
C THR A 66 -12.19 13.53 -0.93
N THR A 67 -12.88 12.90 0.02
CA THR A 67 -13.90 13.55 0.86
C THR A 67 -13.33 14.66 1.74
N PRO A 68 -12.33 14.43 2.62
CA PRO A 68 -11.81 15.48 3.48
C PRO A 68 -11.10 16.59 2.70
N VAL A 69 -10.42 16.29 1.60
CA VAL A 69 -9.82 17.30 0.73
C VAL A 69 -10.89 18.17 0.09
N ARG A 70 -11.99 17.60 -0.39
CA ARG A 70 -13.11 18.38 -0.93
C ARG A 70 -13.70 19.32 0.11
N GLN A 71 -13.84 18.88 1.37
CA GLN A 71 -14.31 19.75 2.45
C GLN A 71 -13.36 20.93 2.68
N VAL A 72 -12.05 20.67 2.76
CA VAL A 72 -11.05 21.73 2.94
C VAL A 72 -10.98 22.65 1.72
N LEU A 73 -11.12 22.12 0.50
CA LEU A 73 -11.19 22.92 -0.73
C LEU A 73 -12.35 23.91 -0.68
N LEU A 74 -13.55 23.46 -0.31
CA LEU A 74 -14.73 24.33 -0.21
C LEU A 74 -14.63 25.32 0.95
N GLN A 75 -13.91 24.98 2.03
CA GLN A 75 -13.62 25.92 3.11
C GLN A 75 -12.62 27.00 2.68
N ARG A 76 -11.55 26.64 1.97
CA ARG A 76 -10.51 27.58 1.50
C ARG A 76 -10.99 28.42 0.31
N TYR A 77 -11.83 27.84 -0.55
CA TYR A 77 -12.32 28.44 -1.79
C TYR A 77 -13.85 28.30 -1.89
N PRO A 78 -14.63 29.03 -1.07
CA PRO A 78 -16.09 28.88 -1.03
C PRO A 78 -16.80 29.14 -2.36
N TYR A 79 -16.20 29.98 -3.22
CA TYR A 79 -16.73 30.28 -4.56
C TYR A 79 -16.77 29.07 -5.51
N LEU A 80 -16.13 27.93 -5.15
CA LEU A 80 -16.24 26.68 -5.89
C LEU A 80 -17.50 25.87 -5.56
N ALA A 81 -18.25 26.26 -4.52
CA ALA A 81 -19.44 25.53 -4.08
C ALA A 81 -20.60 25.65 -5.06
N ASP A 82 -20.69 26.78 -5.76
CA ASP A 82 -21.81 27.14 -6.63
C ASP A 82 -21.33 27.45 -8.04
N VAL A 83 -22.16 27.07 -9.02
CA VAL A 83 -21.94 27.46 -10.42
C VAL A 83 -22.36 28.92 -10.57
N PRO A 84 -21.47 29.82 -11.04
CA PRO A 84 -21.83 31.22 -11.25
C PRO A 84 -23.03 31.37 -12.20
N PRO A 85 -23.98 32.30 -11.96
CA PRO A 85 -25.14 32.49 -12.85
C PRO A 85 -24.76 32.83 -14.30
N ASN A 86 -23.57 33.38 -14.50
CA ASN A 86 -23.00 33.76 -15.79
C ASN A 86 -22.00 32.73 -16.36
N ALA A 87 -21.97 31.51 -15.81
CA ALA A 87 -21.08 30.46 -16.27
C ALA A 87 -21.46 30.02 -17.70
N PRO A 88 -20.56 30.13 -18.69
CA PRO A 88 -20.89 29.95 -20.11
C PRO A 88 -21.48 28.57 -20.44
N ASN A 89 -21.11 27.53 -19.70
CA ASN A 89 -21.58 26.15 -19.89
C ASN A 89 -22.23 25.57 -18.63
N GLY A 90 -22.74 26.41 -17.73
CA GLY A 90 -23.31 25.94 -16.45
C GLY A 90 -22.31 25.06 -15.69
N LEU A 91 -22.73 23.85 -15.28
CA LEU A 91 -21.92 22.90 -14.51
C LEU A 91 -20.66 22.41 -15.25
N ASP A 92 -20.67 22.40 -16.57
CA ASP A 92 -19.54 21.98 -17.41
C ASP A 92 -18.54 23.13 -17.67
N THR A 93 -18.77 24.29 -17.06
CA THR A 93 -17.82 25.41 -17.12
C THR A 93 -16.53 25.03 -16.42
N PRO A 94 -15.35 25.13 -17.08
CA PRO A 94 -14.08 24.90 -16.42
C PRO A 94 -13.91 25.77 -15.18
N LEU A 95 -13.39 25.17 -14.11
CA LEU A 95 -13.08 25.92 -12.89
C LEU A 95 -12.08 27.06 -13.19
N PRO A 96 -12.15 28.19 -12.45
CA PRO A 96 -11.17 29.26 -12.59
C PRO A 96 -9.75 28.76 -12.27
N THR A 97 -8.73 29.47 -12.73
CA THR A 97 -7.34 29.13 -12.39
C THR A 97 -7.16 29.13 -10.85
N PRO A 98 -6.60 28.06 -10.26
CA PRO A 98 -6.34 28.04 -8.82
C PRO A 98 -5.21 29.00 -8.44
N PRO A 99 -5.12 29.39 -7.16
CA PRO A 99 -3.99 30.18 -6.67
C PRO A 99 -2.68 29.38 -6.70
N SER A 100 -1.56 30.10 -6.62
CA SER A 100 -0.22 29.52 -6.44
C SER A 100 -0.15 28.63 -5.20
N ILE A 101 0.62 27.54 -5.30
CA ILE A 101 0.80 26.58 -4.21
C ILE A 101 2.21 26.74 -3.64
N GLU A 102 2.28 27.00 -2.34
CA GLU A 102 3.53 26.96 -1.59
C GLU A 102 3.74 25.56 -1.02
N TRP A 103 4.55 24.75 -1.70
CA TRP A 103 4.85 23.41 -1.23
C TRP A 103 5.72 23.46 0.02
N ASN A 104 5.29 22.76 1.08
CA ASN A 104 6.02 22.72 2.34
C ASN A 104 7.39 22.03 2.18
N ALA A 105 8.37 22.41 3.02
CA ALA A 105 9.72 21.86 2.98
C ALA A 105 9.80 20.34 3.26
N ASN A 106 8.76 19.77 3.88
CA ASN A 106 8.69 18.35 4.24
C ASN A 106 8.01 17.48 3.18
N THR A 107 7.66 18.04 2.03
CA THR A 107 7.03 17.35 0.90
C THR A 107 7.91 17.48 -0.32
N HIS A 108 8.31 16.35 -0.87
CA HIS A 108 9.10 16.33 -2.09
C HIS A 108 8.19 16.18 -3.29
N LEU A 109 8.27 17.13 -4.23
CA LEU A 109 7.67 16.95 -5.53
C LEU A 109 8.53 16.00 -6.35
N ILE A 110 7.89 15.04 -6.99
CA ILE A 110 8.55 14.27 -8.04
C ILE A 110 8.68 15.19 -9.27
N PRO A 111 9.89 15.32 -9.85
CA PRO A 111 10.13 16.17 -11.03
C PRO A 111 9.22 15.80 -12.21
N ILE A 112 8.82 16.80 -12.98
CA ILE A 112 8.08 16.59 -14.24
C ILE A 112 9.05 16.10 -15.31
N ASP A 113 10.27 16.63 -15.31
CA ASP A 113 11.33 16.26 -16.23
C ASP A 113 12.61 15.94 -15.45
N PRO A 114 12.84 14.66 -15.07
CA PRO A 114 14.00 14.28 -14.27
C PRO A 114 15.34 14.45 -14.99
N ASP A 115 15.32 14.52 -16.33
CA ASP A 115 16.53 14.66 -17.17
C ASP A 115 16.87 16.13 -17.46
N SER A 116 16.02 17.07 -17.05
CA SER A 116 16.29 18.50 -17.19
C SER A 116 17.46 18.91 -16.27
N GLU A 117 18.38 19.75 -16.76
CA GLU A 117 19.44 20.38 -15.96
C GLU A 117 18.89 21.20 -14.77
N THR A 118 17.59 21.53 -14.82
CA THR A 118 16.83 22.18 -13.76
C THR A 118 16.02 21.20 -12.91
N ALA A 119 16.29 19.89 -12.88
CA ALA A 119 15.49 18.90 -12.14
C ALA A 119 15.30 19.25 -10.65
N ASP A 120 16.32 19.82 -10.00
CA ASP A 120 16.27 20.34 -8.62
C ASP A 120 15.54 21.70 -8.50
N GLN A 121 15.34 22.38 -9.63
CA GLN A 121 14.60 23.62 -9.80
C GLN A 121 13.29 23.43 -10.57
N ASP A 122 12.82 22.17 -10.76
CA ASP A 122 11.69 21.78 -11.61
C ASP A 122 10.31 22.12 -10.99
N PHE A 123 10.31 23.27 -10.30
CA PHE A 123 9.20 24.18 -10.13
C PHE A 123 8.83 24.87 -11.45
N ARG A 124 8.84 24.15 -12.60
CA ARG A 124 8.44 24.76 -13.88
C ARG A 124 7.13 25.51 -13.72
N THR A 125 7.15 26.69 -14.34
CA THR A 125 6.22 27.82 -14.42
C THR A 125 4.79 27.51 -14.85
N ASP A 126 4.39 26.24 -14.93
CA ASP A 126 3.04 25.89 -15.31
C ASP A 126 2.08 26.28 -14.17
N PRO A 127 0.96 26.94 -14.50
CA PRO A 127 -0.01 27.32 -13.49
C PRO A 127 -0.51 26.05 -12.78
N PRO A 128 -0.68 26.08 -11.45
CA PRO A 128 -1.20 24.93 -10.72
C PRO A 128 -2.58 24.55 -11.25
N THR A 129 -2.94 23.28 -11.08
CA THR A 129 -4.29 22.77 -11.34
C THR A 129 -5.02 22.53 -10.02
N TRP A 130 -6.35 22.43 -10.05
CA TRP A 130 -7.11 22.05 -8.86
C TRP A 130 -6.75 20.65 -8.33
N HIS A 131 -6.20 19.77 -9.18
CA HIS A 131 -5.62 18.51 -8.75
C HIS A 131 -4.37 18.73 -7.89
N ASP A 132 -3.51 19.69 -8.27
CA ASP A 132 -2.32 20.02 -7.48
C ASP A 132 -2.70 20.60 -6.12
N VAL A 133 -3.72 21.46 -6.07
CA VAL A 133 -4.26 21.99 -4.80
C VAL A 133 -4.81 20.86 -3.93
N ALA A 134 -5.53 19.90 -4.52
CA ALA A 134 -6.05 18.73 -3.82
C ALA A 134 -4.92 17.84 -3.25
N LEU A 135 -3.90 17.55 -4.06
CA LEU A 135 -2.72 16.79 -3.64
C LEU A 135 -1.95 17.52 -2.53
N HIS A 136 -1.86 18.84 -2.61
CA HIS A 136 -1.22 19.66 -1.60
C HIS A 136 -1.94 19.58 -0.25
N ILE A 137 -3.27 19.73 -0.23
CA ILE A 137 -4.08 19.57 0.99
C ILE A 137 -3.91 18.16 1.58
N ALA A 138 -3.97 17.13 0.74
CA ALA A 138 -3.73 15.75 1.18
C ALA A 138 -2.34 15.56 1.79
N ALA A 139 -1.32 16.17 1.20
CA ALA A 139 0.05 16.15 1.71
C ALA A 139 0.18 16.84 3.08
N GLU A 140 -0.50 17.97 3.31
CA GLU A 140 -0.53 18.63 4.61
C GLU A 140 -1.19 17.75 5.69
N MET A 141 -2.32 17.12 5.36
CA MET A 141 -3.02 16.21 6.27
C MET A 141 -2.18 14.97 6.59
N MET A 142 -1.58 14.36 5.57
CA MET A 142 -0.70 13.19 5.73
C MET A 142 0.53 13.52 6.57
N TYR A 143 1.16 14.69 6.38
CA TYR A 143 2.31 15.09 7.19
C TYR A 143 1.95 15.18 8.68
N LYS A 144 0.82 15.81 9.01
CA LYS A 144 0.37 15.97 10.41
C LYS A 144 0.20 14.63 11.11
N VAL A 145 -0.53 13.70 10.51
CA VAL A 145 -0.77 12.38 11.12
C VAL A 145 0.51 11.55 11.23
N ARG A 146 1.42 11.65 10.25
CA ARG A 146 2.72 10.96 10.29
C ARG A 146 3.63 11.51 11.39
N ALA A 147 3.64 12.82 11.59
CA ALA A 147 4.37 13.46 12.69
C ALA A 147 3.81 13.00 14.05
N ASP A 148 2.49 12.91 14.19
CA ASP A 148 1.85 12.39 15.40
C ASP A 148 2.24 10.93 15.67
N ILE A 149 2.25 10.07 14.65
CA ILE A 149 2.68 8.67 14.78
C ILE A 149 4.14 8.60 15.26
N ALA A 150 5.03 9.42 14.70
CA ALA A 150 6.42 9.49 15.13
C ALA A 150 6.54 9.96 16.58
N ASN A 151 5.77 10.97 16.99
CA ASN A 151 5.81 11.53 18.34
C ASN A 151 5.21 10.58 19.40
N LYS A 152 4.08 9.92 19.10
CA LYS A 152 3.35 9.08 20.07
C LYS A 152 3.83 7.64 20.13
N LEU A 153 4.20 7.05 18.99
CA LEU A 153 4.58 5.64 18.89
C LEU A 153 6.07 5.44 18.60
N GLY A 154 6.81 6.50 18.26
CA GLY A 154 8.24 6.40 17.92
C GLY A 154 8.51 5.84 16.52
N TYR A 155 7.49 5.68 15.67
CA TYR A 155 7.63 5.11 14.33
C TYR A 155 7.67 6.18 13.25
N THR A 156 8.75 6.20 12.46
CA THR A 156 8.81 6.98 11.23
C THR A 156 8.12 6.22 10.09
N THR A 157 7.19 6.87 9.40
CA THR A 157 6.55 6.33 8.19
C THR A 157 7.05 7.09 6.96
N SER A 158 6.79 6.60 5.75
CA SER A 158 6.96 7.38 4.51
C SER A 158 5.70 7.26 3.68
N ALA A 159 5.40 8.27 2.86
CA ALA A 159 4.14 8.33 2.11
C ALA A 159 4.33 8.78 0.66
N GLY A 160 3.50 8.25 -0.22
CA GLY A 160 3.35 8.71 -1.59
C GLY A 160 1.93 9.23 -1.77
N ILE A 161 1.80 10.44 -2.29
CA ILE A 161 0.52 11.10 -2.52
C ILE A 161 0.35 11.29 -4.02
N ALA A 162 -0.69 10.67 -4.58
CA ALA A 162 -0.98 10.68 -6.01
C ALA A 162 -2.48 10.46 -6.25
N ARG A 163 -2.92 10.55 -7.52
CA ARG A 163 -4.33 10.39 -7.93
C ARG A 163 -4.92 8.98 -7.80
N ASN A 164 -4.12 7.94 -7.53
CA ASN A 164 -4.60 6.57 -7.34
C ASN A 164 -3.60 5.71 -6.54
N LYS A 165 -4.04 4.51 -6.11
CA LYS A 165 -3.26 3.60 -5.26
C LYS A 165 -1.95 3.15 -5.91
N PHE A 166 -1.99 2.78 -7.18
CA PHE A 166 -0.81 2.37 -7.93
C PHE A 166 0.30 3.44 -7.87
N LEU A 167 -0.02 4.67 -8.25
CA LEU A 167 0.93 5.77 -8.27
C LEU A 167 1.37 6.19 -6.86
N ALA A 168 0.47 6.15 -5.88
CA ALA A 168 0.79 6.42 -4.48
C ALA A 168 1.81 5.40 -3.94
N LYS A 169 1.65 4.11 -4.27
CA LYS A 169 2.57 3.05 -3.86
C LYS A 169 3.95 3.22 -4.48
N LEU A 170 4.03 3.56 -5.76
CA LEU A 170 5.30 3.82 -6.43
C LEU A 170 6.00 5.04 -5.81
N SER A 171 5.30 6.16 -5.70
CA SER A 171 5.85 7.40 -5.14
C SER A 171 6.24 7.31 -3.67
N ALA A 172 5.58 6.45 -2.87
CA ALA A 172 5.94 6.23 -1.46
C ALA A 172 7.36 5.67 -1.27
N SER A 173 7.93 5.06 -2.31
CA SER A 173 9.30 4.52 -2.28
C SER A 173 10.35 5.52 -2.77
N TYR A 174 9.93 6.70 -3.25
CA TYR A 174 10.82 7.69 -3.87
C TYR A 174 11.89 8.23 -2.92
N ARG A 175 11.49 8.58 -1.68
CA ARG A 175 12.43 9.07 -0.64
C ARG A 175 12.04 8.52 0.73
N LYS A 176 13.01 7.83 1.36
CA LYS A 176 12.91 7.20 2.68
C LYS A 176 14.22 7.42 3.45
N PRO A 177 14.21 7.44 4.79
CA PRO A 177 13.07 7.32 5.71
C PRO A 177 12.38 8.67 6.00
N PHE A 178 11.27 8.63 6.75
CA PHE A 178 10.51 9.79 7.26
C PHE A 178 10.11 10.88 6.23
N SER A 179 10.04 10.56 4.95
CA SER A 179 9.71 11.53 3.90
C SER A 179 8.33 11.27 3.26
N GLN A 180 7.77 12.28 2.61
CA GLN A 180 6.67 12.08 1.68
C GLN A 180 6.95 12.68 0.30
N ALA A 181 6.47 12.00 -0.73
CA ALA A 181 6.57 12.43 -2.11
C ALA A 181 5.17 12.64 -2.72
N VAL A 182 5.02 13.72 -3.49
CA VAL A 182 3.80 13.99 -4.26
C VAL A 182 4.10 13.79 -5.74
N LEU A 183 3.32 12.92 -6.38
CA LEU A 183 3.33 12.73 -7.83
C LEU A 183 2.19 13.53 -8.44
N ARG A 184 2.51 14.69 -9.02
CA ARG A 184 1.56 15.53 -9.76
C ARG A 184 1.17 14.86 -11.07
N ASN A 185 -0.04 15.17 -11.58
CA ASN A 185 -0.54 14.56 -12.81
C ASN A 185 0.39 14.79 -14.01
N LEU A 186 0.98 15.98 -14.11
CA LEU A 186 1.92 16.35 -15.17
C LEU A 186 3.22 15.52 -15.14
N ALA A 187 3.65 15.07 -13.97
CA ALA A 187 4.88 14.30 -13.81
C ALA A 187 4.70 12.80 -14.13
N ILE A 188 3.46 12.30 -14.18
CA ILE A 188 3.17 10.87 -14.36
C ILE A 188 3.83 10.29 -15.63
N PRO A 189 3.72 10.90 -16.82
CA PRO A 189 4.29 10.30 -18.03
C PRO A 189 5.79 10.09 -17.95
N CYS A 190 6.54 11.12 -17.52
CA CYS A 190 8.00 11.05 -17.39
C CYS A 190 8.42 10.14 -16.23
N TYR A 191 7.65 10.10 -15.15
CA TYR A 191 7.90 9.19 -14.03
C TYR A 191 7.72 7.71 -14.41
N LEU A 192 6.72 7.40 -15.23
CA LEU A 192 6.42 6.01 -15.61
C LEU A 192 7.27 5.50 -16.76
N LYS A 193 7.57 6.32 -17.78
CA LYS A 193 8.32 5.90 -18.99
C LYS A 193 9.56 5.03 -18.70
N PRO A 194 10.51 5.43 -17.84
CA PRO A 194 11.73 4.65 -17.58
C PRO A 194 11.51 3.47 -16.62
N LEU A 195 10.32 3.32 -16.05
CA LEU A 195 10.03 2.27 -15.08
C LEU A 195 9.99 0.91 -15.78
N GLU A 196 10.74 -0.07 -15.25
CA GLU A 196 10.53 -1.47 -15.60
C GLU A 196 9.10 -1.87 -15.24
N PHE A 197 8.30 -2.30 -16.23
CA PHE A 197 6.86 -2.54 -15.97
C PHE A 197 6.64 -3.69 -14.99
N GLN A 198 7.61 -4.59 -14.78
CA GLN A 198 7.54 -5.64 -13.74
C GLN A 198 7.56 -5.09 -12.30
N LYS A 199 8.01 -3.84 -12.09
CA LYS A 199 7.92 -3.15 -10.78
C LYS A 199 6.49 -2.69 -10.46
N ILE A 200 5.61 -2.68 -11.46
CA ILE A 200 4.19 -2.41 -11.28
C ILE A 200 3.53 -3.61 -10.60
N ARG A 201 2.70 -3.34 -9.59
CA ARG A 201 1.94 -4.38 -8.88
C ARG A 201 1.14 -5.21 -9.88
N PHE A 202 1.14 -6.54 -9.70
CA PHE A 202 0.54 -7.55 -10.58
C PHE A 202 1.28 -7.85 -11.89
N LEU A 203 2.28 -7.05 -12.27
CA LEU A 203 3.15 -7.33 -13.42
C LEU A 203 4.48 -7.98 -13.04
N GLY A 204 4.83 -8.09 -11.75
CA GLY A 204 6.06 -8.75 -11.29
C GLY A 204 6.07 -10.29 -11.31
N GLY A 205 5.17 -10.92 -12.07
CA GLY A 205 5.06 -12.38 -12.15
C GLY A 205 4.77 -12.84 -13.57
N LYS A 206 4.14 -14.01 -13.72
CA LYS A 206 3.91 -14.65 -15.03
C LYS A 206 3.30 -13.73 -16.09
N LEU A 207 2.36 -12.85 -15.70
CA LEU A 207 1.74 -11.92 -16.63
C LEU A 207 2.75 -10.94 -17.23
N GLY A 208 3.62 -10.34 -16.41
CA GLY A 208 4.68 -9.48 -16.91
C GLY A 208 5.77 -10.26 -17.65
N ASP A 209 6.08 -11.49 -17.24
CA ASP A 209 7.03 -12.33 -17.99
C ASP A 209 6.51 -12.66 -19.40
N THR A 210 5.20 -12.89 -19.55
CA THR A 210 4.56 -13.08 -20.85
C THR A 210 4.63 -11.81 -21.68
N LEU A 211 4.33 -10.64 -21.10
CA LEU A 211 4.46 -9.35 -21.79
C LEU A 211 5.88 -9.09 -22.28
N ALA A 212 6.87 -9.29 -21.41
CA ALA A 212 8.28 -9.10 -21.72
C ALA A 212 8.71 -9.95 -22.91
N LYS A 213 8.29 -11.22 -22.94
CA LYS A 213 8.64 -12.18 -24.00
C LYS A 213 7.89 -11.94 -25.31
N GLU A 214 6.60 -11.62 -25.23
CA GLU A 214 5.75 -11.46 -26.43
C GLU A 214 6.16 -10.23 -27.24
N TYR A 215 6.55 -9.14 -26.57
CA TYR A 215 6.88 -7.87 -27.22
C TYR A 215 8.38 -7.56 -27.25
N ASP A 216 9.22 -8.36 -26.58
CA ASP A 216 10.67 -8.13 -26.41
C ASP A 216 10.98 -6.75 -25.79
N VAL A 217 10.33 -6.48 -24.65
CA VAL A 217 10.30 -5.17 -23.98
C VAL A 217 10.61 -5.26 -22.49
N SER A 218 11.05 -4.16 -21.90
CA SER A 218 11.40 -4.12 -20.47
C SER A 218 10.81 -2.93 -19.70
N THR A 219 10.49 -1.83 -20.38
CA THR A 219 10.03 -0.58 -19.75
C THR A 219 8.58 -0.26 -20.10
N VAL A 220 7.96 0.64 -19.31
CA VAL A 220 6.64 1.19 -19.66
C VAL A 220 6.69 1.92 -20.99
N ALA A 221 7.77 2.67 -21.28
CA ALA A 221 7.93 3.40 -22.53
C ALA A 221 7.80 2.49 -23.76
N ASP A 222 8.37 1.29 -23.69
CA ASP A 222 8.31 0.31 -24.78
C ASP A 222 6.88 -0.19 -25.05
N LEU A 223 6.03 -0.26 -24.02
CA LEU A 223 4.65 -0.75 -24.11
C LEU A 223 3.63 0.34 -24.48
N LEU A 224 3.98 1.63 -24.35
CA LEU A 224 3.06 2.75 -24.63
C LEU A 224 2.57 2.80 -26.09
N PRO A 225 3.38 2.53 -27.13
CA PRO A 225 2.94 2.56 -28.53
C PRO A 225 1.94 1.46 -28.90
N ILE A 226 1.83 0.39 -28.09
CA ILE A 226 0.94 -0.73 -28.36
C ILE A 226 -0.51 -0.27 -28.15
N SER A 227 -1.36 -0.53 -29.15
CA SER A 227 -2.76 -0.14 -29.11
C SER A 227 -3.57 -1.06 -28.19
N LEU A 228 -4.73 -0.58 -27.74
CA LEU A 228 -5.61 -1.35 -26.86
C LEU A 228 -6.10 -2.62 -27.58
N GLU A 229 -6.39 -2.53 -28.87
CA GLU A 229 -6.88 -3.63 -29.70
C GLU A 229 -5.86 -4.78 -29.72
N VAL A 230 -4.57 -4.45 -29.91
CA VAL A 230 -3.47 -5.44 -29.90
C VAL A 230 -3.36 -6.11 -28.52
N PHE A 231 -3.47 -5.34 -27.43
CA PHE A 231 -3.49 -5.95 -26.10
C PHE A 231 -4.70 -6.85 -25.89
N GLN A 232 -5.89 -6.48 -26.39
CA GLN A 232 -7.10 -7.28 -26.26
C GLN A 232 -7.00 -8.61 -27.00
N GLU A 233 -6.46 -8.61 -28.21
CA GLU A 233 -6.23 -9.83 -29.00
C GLU A 233 -5.29 -10.82 -28.29
N LYS A 234 -4.27 -10.32 -27.59
CA LYS A 234 -3.21 -11.14 -26.99
C LYS A 234 -3.45 -11.53 -25.53
N LEU A 235 -4.05 -10.64 -24.74
CA LEU A 235 -4.12 -10.75 -23.28
C LEU A 235 -5.55 -10.88 -22.74
N GLY A 236 -6.56 -10.77 -23.62
CA GLY A 236 -7.96 -10.91 -23.27
C GLY A 236 -8.41 -9.91 -22.20
N GLU A 237 -9.06 -10.41 -21.14
CA GLU A 237 -9.70 -9.59 -20.11
C GLU A 237 -8.74 -8.63 -19.37
N SER A 238 -7.45 -8.96 -19.28
CA SER A 238 -6.47 -8.12 -18.58
C SER A 238 -5.97 -6.93 -19.42
N ALA A 239 -6.26 -6.89 -20.71
CA ALA A 239 -5.75 -5.91 -21.66
C ALA A 239 -6.08 -4.46 -21.28
N ILE A 240 -7.34 -4.19 -20.93
CA ILE A 240 -7.81 -2.84 -20.57
C ILE A 240 -7.06 -2.33 -19.35
N TRP A 241 -6.93 -3.16 -18.31
CA TRP A 241 -6.23 -2.79 -17.09
C TRP A 241 -4.75 -2.51 -17.35
N ILE A 242 -4.07 -3.34 -18.15
CA ILE A 242 -2.66 -3.12 -18.51
C ILE A 242 -2.51 -1.80 -19.28
N TYR A 243 -3.33 -1.59 -20.31
CA TYR A 243 -3.30 -0.38 -21.13
C TYR A 243 -3.45 0.90 -20.29
N GLU A 244 -4.35 0.87 -19.31
CA GLU A 244 -4.63 1.97 -18.38
C GLU A 244 -3.49 2.20 -17.38
N VAL A 245 -2.99 1.14 -16.75
CA VAL A 245 -1.93 1.24 -15.73
C VAL A 245 -0.63 1.78 -16.31
N LEU A 246 -0.28 1.38 -17.54
CA LEU A 246 0.88 1.94 -18.25
C LEU A 246 0.75 3.46 -18.48
N ARG A 247 -0.49 3.98 -18.52
CA ARG A 247 -0.83 5.41 -18.64
C ARG A 247 -1.12 6.06 -17.29
N GLY A 248 -0.79 5.39 -16.18
CA GLY A 248 -0.99 5.89 -14.82
C GLY A 248 -2.45 5.94 -14.38
N ILE A 249 -3.34 5.20 -15.05
CA ILE A 249 -4.76 5.10 -14.72
C ILE A 249 -4.97 3.79 -13.95
N ASP A 250 -5.47 3.90 -12.74
CA ASP A 250 -5.92 2.79 -11.91
C ASP A 250 -7.24 3.21 -11.26
N ARG A 251 -8.29 2.43 -11.49
CA ARG A 251 -9.64 2.66 -10.96
C ARG A 251 -9.93 1.86 -9.69
N SER A 252 -8.93 1.20 -9.11
CA SER A 252 -9.12 0.43 -7.89
C SER A 252 -9.44 1.35 -6.71
N GLU A 253 -10.61 1.14 -6.11
CA GLU A 253 -11.08 1.92 -4.95
C GLU A 253 -10.30 1.56 -3.69
N VAL A 254 -10.03 2.54 -2.84
CA VAL A 254 -9.59 2.31 -1.46
C VAL A 254 -10.83 1.85 -0.68
N LYS A 255 -10.80 0.63 -0.16
CA LYS A 255 -11.91 0.09 0.63
C LYS A 255 -11.43 -0.29 2.01
N GLU A 256 -12.12 0.18 3.04
CA GLU A 256 -11.93 -0.37 4.37
C GLU A 256 -12.22 -1.87 4.33
N LYS A 257 -11.19 -2.68 4.62
CA LYS A 257 -11.37 -4.12 4.81
C LYS A 257 -11.95 -4.32 6.20
N ALA A 258 -12.87 -5.28 6.32
CA ALA A 258 -13.41 -5.68 7.62
C ALA A 258 -12.26 -5.90 8.63
N SER A 259 -12.43 -5.41 9.86
CA SER A 259 -11.41 -5.47 10.92
C SER A 259 -10.93 -6.90 11.19
N VAL A 260 -11.79 -7.88 10.96
CA VAL A 260 -11.47 -9.30 11.09
C VAL A 260 -10.93 -9.85 9.77
N ASN A 261 -9.68 -10.33 9.81
CA ASN A 261 -9.07 -11.06 8.69
C ASN A 261 -9.98 -12.19 8.20
N LYS A 262 -10.13 -12.29 6.88
CA LYS A 262 -10.91 -13.36 6.23
C LYS A 262 -10.40 -14.77 6.59
N SER A 263 -9.12 -14.91 6.92
CA SER A 263 -8.49 -16.14 7.35
C SER A 263 -7.39 -15.88 8.38
N MET A 264 -7.08 -16.89 9.21
CA MET A 264 -5.94 -16.89 10.12
C MET A 264 -5.08 -18.12 9.82
N MET A 265 -3.82 -17.91 9.47
CA MET A 265 -2.87 -18.97 9.18
C MET A 265 -1.78 -19.01 10.24
N ALA A 266 -1.50 -20.19 10.78
CA ALA A 266 -0.28 -20.52 11.49
C ALA A 266 0.43 -21.60 10.68
N ALA A 267 1.68 -21.35 10.29
CA ALA A 267 2.46 -22.26 9.46
C ALA A 267 3.91 -22.33 9.93
N LYS A 268 4.51 -23.52 9.84
CA LYS A 268 5.91 -23.77 10.13
C LYS A 268 6.53 -24.55 8.97
N ALA A 269 7.52 -23.95 8.31
CA ALA A 269 8.41 -24.69 7.44
C ALA A 269 9.38 -25.49 8.32
N LEU A 270 9.42 -26.80 8.11
CA LEU A 270 10.25 -27.72 8.88
C LEU A 270 11.54 -27.99 8.11
N HIS A 271 12.69 -27.61 8.68
CA HIS A 271 13.98 -27.86 8.05
C HIS A 271 14.35 -29.36 8.06
N ARG A 272 13.88 -30.10 9.07
CA ARG A 272 13.96 -31.56 9.10
C ARG A 272 12.55 -32.13 8.94
N PRO A 273 12.33 -33.06 7.99
CA PRO A 273 11.03 -33.67 7.81
C PRO A 273 10.62 -34.44 9.07
N ILE A 274 9.32 -34.43 9.38
CA ILE A 274 8.75 -35.31 10.42
C ILE A 274 8.76 -36.73 9.85
N THR A 275 9.64 -37.57 10.39
CA THR A 275 9.75 -38.98 9.99
C THR A 275 9.07 -39.92 10.98
N LYS A 276 8.83 -39.47 12.22
CA LYS A 276 8.16 -40.21 13.27
C LYS A 276 6.88 -39.51 13.67
N VAL A 277 5.82 -40.30 13.90
CA VAL A 277 4.53 -39.78 14.37
C VAL A 277 4.67 -39.01 15.69
N SER A 278 5.63 -39.38 16.55
CA SER A 278 5.92 -38.69 17.82
C SER A 278 6.28 -37.22 17.68
N ASP A 279 6.83 -36.81 16.53
CA ASP A 279 7.42 -35.48 16.36
C ASP A 279 6.39 -34.46 15.84
N GLY A 280 5.23 -34.94 15.37
CA GLY A 280 4.15 -34.12 14.82
C GLY A 280 3.25 -33.41 15.86
N PRO A 281 2.77 -34.11 16.91
CA PRO A 281 1.82 -33.54 17.88
C PRO A 281 2.28 -32.24 18.53
N HIS A 282 3.58 -32.10 18.81
CA HIS A 282 4.16 -30.87 19.34
C HIS A 282 3.85 -29.67 18.42
N TRP A 283 4.11 -29.80 17.11
CA TRP A 283 3.85 -28.72 16.15
C TRP A 283 2.36 -28.40 16.03
N ILE A 284 1.49 -29.41 16.07
CA ILE A 284 0.04 -29.18 16.06
C ILE A 284 -0.36 -28.36 17.29
N ARG A 285 0.18 -28.67 18.48
CA ARG A 285 -0.08 -27.88 19.70
C ARG A 285 0.38 -26.43 19.56
N VAL A 286 1.60 -26.20 19.06
CA VAL A 286 2.13 -24.84 18.85
C VAL A 286 1.28 -24.03 17.86
N LEU A 287 0.96 -24.62 16.71
CA LEU A 287 0.14 -23.96 15.69
C LEU A 287 -1.28 -23.69 16.19
N SER A 288 -1.86 -24.62 16.95
CA SER A 288 -3.19 -24.44 17.54
C SER A 288 -3.18 -23.38 18.62
N GLY A 289 -2.14 -23.31 19.45
CA GLY A 289 -1.96 -22.27 20.47
C GLY A 289 -1.91 -20.87 19.85
N GLU A 290 -1.12 -20.68 18.78
CA GLU A 290 -1.07 -19.41 18.05
C GLU A 290 -2.43 -19.02 17.46
N LEU A 291 -3.14 -19.98 16.81
CA LEU A 291 -4.46 -19.70 16.25
C LEU A 291 -5.49 -19.38 17.35
N ALA A 292 -5.44 -20.08 18.49
CA ALA A 292 -6.31 -19.84 19.62
C ALA A 292 -6.09 -18.44 20.22
N LEU A 293 -4.83 -18.03 20.42
CA LEU A 293 -4.50 -16.69 20.92
C LEU A 293 -5.04 -15.62 19.96
N ARG A 294 -4.77 -15.77 18.66
CA ARG A 294 -5.24 -14.82 17.64
C ARG A 294 -6.75 -14.75 17.52
N LEU A 295 -7.44 -15.88 17.70
CA LEU A 295 -8.90 -15.93 17.73
C LEU A 295 -9.45 -15.23 18.98
N ASN A 296 -8.84 -15.42 20.14
CA ASN A 296 -9.22 -14.75 21.37
C ASN A 296 -9.04 -13.23 21.28
N ASP A 297 -7.93 -12.77 20.69
CA ASP A 297 -7.70 -11.35 20.43
C ASP A 297 -8.76 -10.77 19.47
N ALA A 298 -9.04 -11.46 18.37
CA ALA A 298 -10.09 -11.03 17.43
C ALA A 298 -11.50 -11.03 18.05
N ARG A 299 -11.75 -11.89 19.05
CA ARG A 299 -13.03 -11.93 19.78
C ARG A 299 -13.23 -10.76 20.74
N LYS A 300 -12.16 -10.10 21.18
CA LYS A 300 -12.27 -8.85 21.96
C LYS A 300 -12.95 -7.76 21.13
N GLU A 301 -12.69 -7.71 19.83
CA GLU A 301 -13.35 -6.80 18.89
C GLU A 301 -14.71 -7.33 18.41
N ARG A 302 -14.80 -8.64 18.13
CA ARG A 302 -16.02 -9.29 17.65
C ARG A 302 -16.33 -10.57 18.43
N PRO A 303 -17.09 -10.48 19.54
CA PRO A 303 -17.38 -11.64 20.39
C PRO A 303 -18.09 -12.80 19.67
N SER A 304 -18.88 -12.49 18.63
CA SER A 304 -19.58 -13.48 17.80
C SER A 304 -18.72 -14.17 16.74
N LEU A 305 -17.40 -13.94 16.73
CA LEU A 305 -16.50 -14.56 15.76
C LEU A 305 -16.27 -16.04 16.06
N TRP A 306 -16.67 -16.90 15.10
CA TRP A 306 -16.47 -18.34 15.15
C TRP A 306 -15.87 -18.85 13.82
N PRO A 307 -14.75 -19.59 13.87
CA PRO A 307 -14.22 -20.29 12.69
C PRO A 307 -15.24 -21.32 12.19
N LYS A 308 -15.51 -21.32 10.89
CA LYS A 308 -16.43 -22.29 10.24
C LYS A 308 -15.70 -23.42 9.53
N THR A 309 -14.42 -23.21 9.21
CA THR A 309 -13.61 -24.13 8.42
C THR A 309 -12.19 -24.10 8.97
N LEU A 310 -11.62 -25.29 9.20
CA LEU A 310 -10.22 -25.47 9.53
C LEU A 310 -9.58 -26.28 8.40
N THR A 311 -8.52 -25.75 7.82
CA THR A 311 -7.80 -26.41 6.72
C THR A 311 -6.38 -26.71 7.15
N MET A 312 -5.94 -27.96 6.96
CA MET A 312 -4.58 -28.39 7.23
C MET A 312 -3.88 -28.69 5.91
N HIS A 313 -2.70 -28.09 5.73
CA HIS A 313 -1.83 -28.34 4.59
C HIS A 313 -0.48 -28.86 5.08
N ALA A 314 0.00 -29.93 4.45
CA ALA A 314 1.34 -30.48 4.67
C ALA A 314 2.01 -30.68 3.30
N GLY A 315 3.26 -30.26 3.19
CA GLY A 315 4.10 -30.52 2.02
C GLY A 315 5.05 -31.69 2.31
N SER A 316 5.20 -32.61 1.35
CA SER A 316 6.25 -33.63 1.39
C SER A 316 7.40 -33.23 0.47
N SER A 317 8.64 -33.41 0.93
CA SER A 317 9.79 -33.40 0.03
C SER A 317 9.80 -34.74 -0.70
N LYS A 318 9.81 -34.72 -2.04
CA LYS A 318 10.23 -35.91 -2.80
C LYS A 318 11.66 -36.24 -2.34
N ALA A 319 11.94 -37.52 -2.07
CA ALA A 319 13.32 -37.96 -1.88
C ALA A 319 14.14 -37.51 -3.10
N PRO A 320 15.36 -36.98 -2.92
CA PRO A 320 16.24 -36.74 -4.06
C PRO A 320 16.37 -38.05 -4.84
N GLN A 321 16.08 -38.00 -6.15
CA GLN A 321 16.34 -39.09 -7.08
C GLN A 321 17.84 -39.31 -7.23
#